data_AF-A0A9J9LG81-F1
#
_entry.id   AF-A0A9J9LG81-F1
#
_cell.length_a   1.000
_cell.length_b   1.000
_cell.length_c   1.000
_cell.angle_alpha   90.00
_cell.angle_beta   90.00
_cell.angle_gamma   90.00
#
_symmetry.space_group_name_H-M   'P 1'
#
loop_
_entity.id
_entity.type
_entity.pdbx_description
1 polymer ?
#
loop_
_entity_poly.entity_id
_entity_poly.type
_entity_poly.pdbx_seq_one_letter_code
_entity_poly.pdbx_strand_id
1 'polypeptide(L)'
;MTTDVFDNEKRGTPHIRTAHDATDDRKLARNPSDEDAKLDVALDESFPTSDAPSNTQPGKGKDPPPSSGYDEEAEKRKARMAGKE
;
A
#
# COMPACT_ATOMS: atom_id res chain seq x y z
N MET A 1 -15.55 -12.61 23.13
CA MET A 1 -14.81 -12.11 21.96
C MET A 1 -13.34 -12.13 22.33
N THR A 2 -12.64 -13.20 21.95
CA THR A 2 -11.20 -13.35 22.19
C THR A 2 -10.47 -12.57 21.11
N THR A 3 -9.82 -11.48 21.47
CA THR A 3 -8.89 -10.78 20.59
C THR A 3 -7.64 -11.65 20.48
N ASP A 4 -7.52 -12.40 19.40
CA ASP A 4 -6.25 -13.04 19.05
C ASP A 4 -5.22 -11.94 18.80
N VAL A 5 -4.36 -11.75 19.79
CA VAL A 5 -3.16 -10.93 19.71
C VAL A 5 -2.23 -11.66 18.74
N PHE A 6 -2.28 -11.26 17.47
CA PHE A 6 -1.41 -11.81 16.45
C PHE A 6 0.04 -11.49 16.81
N ASP A 7 0.75 -12.53 17.23
CA ASP A 7 2.18 -12.60 17.50
C ASP A 7 2.97 -11.84 16.42
N ASN A 8 3.50 -10.68 16.80
CA ASN A 8 4.13 -9.73 15.88
C ASN A 8 5.51 -10.25 15.41
N GLU A 9 6.08 -11.24 16.10
CA GLU A 9 7.44 -11.74 15.87
C GLU A 9 7.56 -12.80 14.76
N LYS A 10 6.43 -13.28 14.20
CA LYS A 10 6.41 -14.27 13.10
C LYS A 10 6.00 -13.71 11.74
N ARG A 11 5.98 -12.39 11.55
CA ARG A 11 5.74 -11.82 10.23
C ARG A 11 7.04 -11.78 9.44
N GLY A 12 7.50 -12.95 9.00
CA GLY A 12 8.48 -13.00 7.91
C GLY A 12 7.96 -12.16 6.74
N THR A 13 8.86 -11.51 6.01
CA THR A 13 8.47 -10.74 4.82
C THR A 13 7.63 -11.63 3.91
N PRO A 14 6.41 -11.20 3.51
CA PRO A 14 5.59 -12.00 2.62
C PRO A 14 6.38 -12.31 1.35
N HIS A 15 6.28 -13.54 0.87
CA HIS A 15 6.95 -13.92 -0.36
C HIS A 15 6.34 -13.13 -1.53
N ILE A 16 7.19 -12.36 -2.22
CA ILE A 16 6.80 -11.59 -3.40
C ILE A 16 7.11 -12.44 -4.62
N ARG A 17 6.08 -12.78 -5.39
CA ARG A 17 6.22 -13.47 -6.68
C ARG A 17 6.73 -12.50 -7.75
N THR A 18 7.47 -13.01 -8.73
CA THR A 18 7.87 -12.23 -9.91
C THR A 18 6.64 -11.99 -10.79
N ALA A 19 6.49 -10.77 -11.29
CA ALA A 19 5.44 -10.44 -12.24
C ALA A 19 5.74 -11.10 -13.60
N HIS A 20 4.74 -11.66 -14.26
CA HIS A 20 4.84 -12.24 -15.60
C HIS A 20 3.77 -11.68 -16.53
N ASP A 21 4.14 -11.50 -17.80
CA ASP A 21 3.20 -11.11 -18.85
C ASP A 21 2.42 -12.34 -19.36
N ALA A 22 1.29 -12.09 -20.02
CA ALA A 22 0.43 -13.15 -20.58
C ALA A 22 1.17 -14.14 -21.50
N THR A 23 2.22 -13.68 -22.20
CA THR A 23 3.02 -14.51 -23.11
C THR A 23 3.99 -15.44 -22.38
N ASP A 24 4.34 -15.10 -21.14
CA ASP A 24 5.38 -15.78 -20.36
C ASP A 24 4.78 -16.71 -19.30
N ASP A 25 3.47 -16.59 -19.02
CA ASP A 25 2.78 -17.46 -18.08
C ASP A 25 2.51 -18.86 -18.65
N ARG A 26 3.20 -19.85 -18.09
CA ARG A 26 3.11 -21.26 -18.53
C ARG A 26 1.75 -21.89 -18.24
N LYS A 27 1.02 -21.44 -17.21
CA LYS A 27 -0.30 -22.00 -16.86
C LYS A 27 -1.33 -21.53 -17.87
N LEU A 28 -1.32 -20.24 -18.21
CA LEU A 28 -2.19 -19.64 -19.22
C LEU A 28 -1.90 -20.19 -20.62
N ALA A 29 -0.61 -20.37 -20.96
CA ALA A 29 -0.23 -21.01 -22.23
C ALA A 29 -0.73 -22.46 -22.34
N ARG A 30 -0.77 -23.20 -21.22
CA ARG A 30 -1.25 -24.59 -21.19
C ARG A 30 -2.78 -24.68 -21.15
N ASN A 31 -3.42 -23.79 -20.41
CA ASN A 31 -4.86 -23.70 -20.26
C ASN A 31 -5.31 -22.23 -20.33
N PRO A 32 -5.69 -21.75 -21.53
CA PRO A 32 -6.14 -20.37 -21.71
C PRO A 32 -7.45 -20.03 -20.99
N SER A 33 -8.18 -21.04 -20.51
CA SER A 33 -9.45 -20.87 -19.77
C SER A 33 -9.26 -20.93 -18.25
N ASP A 34 -8.02 -20.99 -17.76
CA ASP A 34 -7.73 -20.98 -16.33
C ASP A 34 -7.97 -19.58 -15.76
N GLU A 35 -9.02 -19.44 -14.96
CA GLU A 35 -9.41 -18.15 -14.36
C GLU A 35 -8.39 -17.65 -13.33
N ASP A 36 -7.71 -18.55 -12.62
CA ASP A 36 -6.68 -18.17 -11.64
C ASP A 36 -5.45 -17.61 -12.37
N ALA A 37 -5.00 -18.28 -13.45
CA ALA A 37 -3.87 -17.81 -14.25
C ALA A 37 -4.15 -16.47 -14.94
N LYS A 38 -5.39 -16.27 -15.44
CA LYS A 38 -5.81 -14.98 -16.00
C LYS A 38 -5.76 -13.86 -14.96
N LEU A 39 -6.24 -14.15 -13.74
CA LEU A 39 -6.22 -13.17 -12.66
C LEU A 39 -4.80 -12.79 -12.27
N ASP A 40 -3.90 -13.77 -12.15
CA ASP A 40 -2.49 -13.53 -11.82
C ASP A 40 -1.80 -12.60 -12.84
N VAL A 41 -1.98 -12.88 -14.14
CA VAL A 41 -1.45 -12.06 -15.25
C VAL A 41 -2.08 -10.66 -15.27
N ALA A 42 -3.40 -10.57 -15.11
CA ALA A 42 -4.09 -9.28 -15.10
C ALA A 42 -3.62 -8.41 -13.92
N LEU A 43 -3.33 -9.01 -12.76
CA LEU A 43 -2.76 -8.30 -11.62
C LEU A 43 -1.34 -7.81 -11.90
N ASP A 44 -0.52 -8.62 -12.57
CA ASP A 44 0.85 -8.24 -12.92
C ASP A 44 0.90 -7.08 -13.93
N GLU A 45 0.01 -7.11 -14.93
CA GLU A 45 -0.05 -6.10 -16.00
C GLU A 45 -0.79 -4.81 -15.57
N SER A 46 -1.75 -4.90 -14.64
CA SER A 46 -2.56 -3.74 -14.21
C SER A 46 -1.80 -2.73 -13.36
N PHE A 47 -0.68 -3.14 -12.75
CA PHE A 47 0.17 -2.29 -11.94
C PHE A 47 1.54 -2.12 -12.61
N PRO A 48 1.64 -1.33 -13.71
CA PRO A 48 2.94 -0.98 -14.24
C PRO A 48 3.73 -0.29 -13.12
N THR A 49 4.98 -0.69 -12.92
CA THR A 49 5.93 -0.09 -11.94
C THR A 49 6.25 1.39 -12.21
N SER A 50 5.54 2.01 -13.16
CA SER A 50 5.65 3.39 -13.60
C SER A 50 4.56 4.27 -12.99
N ASP A 51 4.27 4.15 -11.69
CA ASP A 51 3.69 5.31 -11.01
C ASP A 51 4.73 6.45 -11.13
N ALA A 52 4.30 7.58 -11.67
CA ALA A 52 5.21 8.71 -11.83
C ALA A 52 5.72 9.08 -10.42
N PRO A 53 6.99 9.52 -10.27
CA PRO A 53 7.43 10.03 -8.99
C PRO A 53 6.45 11.11 -8.55
N SER A 54 5.85 10.91 -7.37
CA SER A 54 4.83 11.82 -6.82
C SER A 54 5.34 13.26 -6.95
N ASN A 55 4.67 14.08 -7.75
CA ASN A 55 5.07 15.47 -7.98
C ASN A 55 4.64 16.40 -6.83
N THR A 56 4.15 15.83 -5.73
CA THR A 56 3.93 16.58 -4.51
C THR A 56 5.30 16.77 -3.85
N GLN A 57 5.88 17.96 -3.99
CA GLN A 57 6.95 18.40 -3.11
C GLN A 57 6.41 18.42 -1.68
N PRO A 58 6.88 17.57 -0.75
CA PRO A 58 6.57 17.77 0.65
C PRO A 58 7.37 18.99 1.11
N GLY A 59 6.72 20.17 1.17
CA GLY A 59 7.30 21.31 1.89
C GLY A 59 7.27 22.70 1.26
N LYS A 60 6.45 23.01 0.24
CA LYS A 60 6.13 24.41 -0.07
C LYS A 60 4.85 24.86 0.63
N GLY A 61 4.91 24.88 1.95
CA GLY A 61 3.79 25.16 2.82
C GLY A 61 3.91 24.25 4.03
N LYS A 62 4.23 24.83 5.19
CA LYS A 62 4.24 24.11 6.47
C LYS A 62 2.82 23.73 6.92
N ASP A 63 1.83 24.16 6.14
CA ASP A 63 0.43 24.07 6.48
C ASP A 63 -0.19 22.92 5.67
N PRO A 64 -0.81 21.96 6.33
CA PRO A 64 -1.58 20.95 5.63
C PRO A 64 -2.66 21.61 4.76
N PRO A 65 -3.04 20.96 3.65
CA PRO A 65 -4.05 21.52 2.76
C PRO A 65 -5.35 21.79 3.55
N PRO A 66 -6.09 22.85 3.22
CA PRO A 66 -7.30 23.25 3.97
C PRO A 66 -8.39 22.15 4.01
N SER A 67 -8.32 21.15 3.14
CA SER A 67 -9.21 19.98 3.16
C SER A 67 -8.73 18.83 4.06
N SER A 68 -7.57 18.93 4.72
CA SER A 68 -6.99 17.81 5.49
C SER A 68 -7.62 17.61 6.88
N GLY A 69 -8.59 18.46 7.26
CA GLY A 69 -9.18 18.44 8.60
C GLY A 69 -8.19 18.79 9.72
N TYR A 70 -7.05 19.41 9.38
CA TYR A 70 -6.08 19.86 10.36
C TYR A 70 -6.59 21.12 11.06
N ASP A 71 -6.73 21.01 12.38
CA ASP A 71 -7.06 22.12 13.27
C ASP A 71 -5.83 22.42 14.13
N GLU A 72 -5.23 23.58 13.90
CA GLU A 72 -4.04 24.04 14.60
C GLU A 72 -4.21 24.07 16.13
N GLU A 73 -5.39 24.40 16.63
CA GLU A 73 -5.64 24.48 18.07
C GLU A 73 -5.77 23.09 18.69
N ALA A 74 -6.48 22.19 18.01
CA ALA A 74 -6.62 20.81 18.43
C ALA A 74 -5.25 20.11 18.48
N GLU A 75 -4.40 20.34 17.48
CA GLU A 75 -3.07 19.73 17.39
C GLU A 75 -2.08 20.34 18.40
N LYS A 76 -2.08 21.67 18.60
CA LYS A 76 -1.28 22.32 19.66
C LYS A 76 -1.69 21.81 21.05
N ARG A 77 -2.98 21.56 21.28
CA ARG A 77 -3.48 21.01 22.54
C ARG A 77 -3.01 19.57 22.76
N LYS A 78 -3.08 18.72 21.73
CA LYS A 78 -2.55 17.35 21.79
C LYS A 78 -1.04 17.32 22.04
N ALA A 79 -0.27 18.16 21.36
CA ALA A 79 1.18 18.27 21.54
C ALA A 79 1.57 18.70 22.96
N ARG A 80 0.81 19.62 23.58
CA ARG A 80 1.03 20.04 24.97
C ARG A 80 0.69 18.96 25.99
N MET A 81 -0.30 18.11 25.70
CA MET A 81 -0.66 16.99 26.57
C MET A 81 0.34 15.84 26.45
N ALA A 82 0.87 15.58 25.25
CA ALA A 82 1.85 14.52 24.99
C ALA A 82 3.24 14.82 25.58
N GLY A 83 3.59 16.09 25.82
CA GLY A 83 4.84 16.49 26.47
C GLY A 83 4.77 16.60 28.00
N LYS A 84 3.68 16.12 28.62
CA LYS A 84 3.44 16.18 30.07
C LYS A 84 3.39 14.81 30.75
N GLU A 85 3.79 13.74 30.07
CA GLU A 85 4.07 12.43 30.67
C GLU A 85 5.57 12.26 30.96
#